data_AF-A0A9E5ZJM1-F1
#
_entry.id   AF-A0A9E5ZJM1-F1
#
_cell.length_a   1.000
_cell.length_b   1.000
_cell.length_c   1.000
_cell.angle_alpha   90.00
_cell.angle_beta   90.00
_cell.angle_gamma   90.00
#
_symmetry.space_group_name_H-M   'P 1'
#
loop_
_entity.id
_entity.type
_entity.pdbx_description
1 polymer ?
#
loop_
_entity_poly.entity_id
_entity_poly.type
_entity_poly.pdbx_seq_one_letter_code
_entity_poly.pdbx_strand_id
1 'polypeptide(L)'
;KDVRDQNVTYNWEIYTNDNVYKVNYLVNSCGFKTGVIEASLSFNAKRLIEFKAAYISKWQPIAGLIPELVFHGERGTPHGMVQLTPYCDDYYQIHGMTKNITLFENGLVQSKENGVQPEFNEGIQQKLDRGWEEDEIKTRTENAIEFVTEFVPTFKSATIGGPPLYGAQQIPGNDPSLRVGEVSFPCKFYARSEIIKASSALTVANQIINKIQEEEIIPSIHTELNQNLLLDSISKNDIDKLACELAVQRGYPEALSRLVIERK
;
A
#
# COMPACT_ATOMS: atom_id res chain seq x y z
N LYS A 1 -4.51 24.13 7.06
CA LYS A 1 -5.02 25.02 8.12
C LYS A 1 -6.54 24.92 8.15
N ASP A 2 -7.11 24.78 9.35
CA ASP A 2 -8.55 24.80 9.58
C ASP A 2 -9.04 26.25 9.70
N VAL A 3 -10.04 26.62 8.89
CA VAL A 3 -10.62 27.96 8.88
C VAL A 3 -12.14 27.96 9.04
N ARG A 4 -12.71 26.83 9.46
CA ARG A 4 -14.18 26.66 9.59
C ARG A 4 -14.81 27.69 10.53
N ASP A 5 -14.08 28.13 11.54
CA ASP A 5 -14.55 29.13 12.51
C ASP A 5 -14.27 30.59 12.10
N GLN A 6 -13.72 30.83 10.89
CA GLN A 6 -13.27 32.15 10.45
C GLN A 6 -14.28 32.90 9.55
N ASN A 7 -15.51 32.40 9.44
CA ASN A 7 -16.60 32.99 8.64
C ASN A 7 -16.20 33.28 7.18
N VAL A 8 -15.56 32.30 6.53
CA VAL A 8 -15.16 32.33 5.12
C VAL A 8 -15.94 31.27 4.32
N THR A 9 -15.91 31.34 2.99
CA THR A 9 -16.70 30.46 2.09
C THR A 9 -16.09 29.07 1.85
N TYR A 10 -15.00 28.75 2.54
CA TYR A 10 -14.24 27.51 2.41
C TYR A 10 -13.85 26.98 3.79
N ASN A 11 -13.51 25.70 3.89
CA ASN A 11 -13.27 25.05 5.19
C ASN A 11 -11.78 24.88 5.49
N TRP A 12 -10.96 24.75 4.44
CA TRP A 12 -9.54 24.45 4.57
C TRP A 12 -8.67 25.33 3.67
N GLU A 13 -7.49 25.68 4.19
CA GLU A 13 -6.39 26.24 3.41
C GLU A 13 -5.24 25.23 3.37
N ILE A 14 -4.87 24.80 2.17
CA ILE A 14 -3.72 23.92 1.92
C ILE A 14 -2.56 24.80 1.45
N TYR A 15 -1.52 24.84 2.25
CA TYR A 15 -0.30 25.58 1.96
C TYR A 15 0.72 24.64 1.32
N THR A 16 1.20 25.02 0.15
CA THR A 16 2.35 24.43 -0.51
C THR A 16 3.48 25.45 -0.52
N ASN A 17 4.67 25.09 -1.03
CA ASN A 17 5.79 26.03 -1.11
C ASN A 17 5.44 27.28 -1.95
N ASP A 18 4.61 27.11 -2.99
CA ASP A 18 4.39 28.14 -3.99
C ASP A 18 2.96 28.69 -3.99
N ASN A 19 1.99 27.95 -3.43
CA ASN A 19 0.56 28.25 -3.58
C ASN A 19 -0.24 27.95 -2.32
N VAL A 20 -1.38 28.64 -2.19
CA VAL A 20 -2.42 28.36 -1.19
C VAL A 20 -3.69 27.95 -1.91
N TYR A 21 -4.19 26.75 -1.61
CA TYR A 21 -5.45 26.25 -2.15
C TYR A 21 -6.55 26.35 -1.10
N LYS A 22 -7.69 26.91 -1.49
CA LYS A 22 -8.88 27.06 -0.66
C LYS A 22 -9.90 26.01 -1.07
N VAL A 23 -10.27 25.14 -0.16
CA VAL A 23 -11.16 24.00 -0.46
C VAL A 23 -12.26 23.82 0.57
N ASN A 24 -13.40 23.34 0.11
CA ASN A 24 -14.56 23.06 0.95
C ASN A 24 -14.46 21.70 1.63
N TYR A 25 -13.70 20.75 1.06
CA TYR A 25 -13.50 19.42 1.63
C TYR A 25 -12.03 19.01 1.52
N LEU A 26 -11.51 18.33 2.53
CA LEU A 26 -10.12 17.84 2.56
C LEU A 26 -10.10 16.31 2.69
N VAL A 27 -9.43 15.64 1.75
CA VAL A 27 -9.17 14.19 1.83
C VAL A 27 -7.70 13.99 2.15
N ASN A 28 -7.40 13.49 3.34
CA ASN A 28 -6.05 13.06 3.72
C ASN A 28 -5.83 11.61 3.29
N SER A 29 -5.04 11.42 2.24
CA SER A 29 -4.65 10.11 1.68
C SER A 29 -3.13 9.89 1.75
N CYS A 30 -2.48 10.39 2.80
CA CYS A 30 -1.02 10.35 2.94
C CYS A 30 -0.45 9.00 3.42
N GLY A 31 -1.25 7.92 3.36
CA GLY A 31 -0.83 6.57 3.75
C GLY A 31 -0.32 6.52 5.20
N PHE A 32 0.84 5.89 5.42
CA PHE A 32 1.43 5.79 6.77
C PHE A 32 1.84 7.14 7.39
N LYS A 33 1.88 8.23 6.60
CA LYS A 33 2.19 9.59 7.06
C LYS A 33 0.95 10.43 7.39
N THR A 34 -0.23 9.82 7.40
CA THR A 34 -1.51 10.50 7.69
C THR A 34 -1.48 11.30 8.99
N GLY A 35 -0.84 10.76 10.05
CA GLY A 35 -0.71 11.44 11.34
C GLY A 35 0.11 12.72 11.33
N VAL A 36 0.95 12.96 10.32
CA VAL A 36 1.71 14.22 10.18
C VAL A 36 0.75 15.39 9.94
N ILE A 37 -0.18 15.24 8.98
CA ILE A 37 -1.18 16.27 8.68
C ILE A 37 -2.13 16.43 9.87
N GLU A 38 -2.54 15.32 10.48
CA GLU A 38 -3.51 15.33 11.56
C GLU A 38 -3.00 15.92 12.88
N ALA A 39 -1.70 15.79 13.17
CA ALA A 39 -1.07 16.48 14.27
C ALA A 39 -1.22 18.01 14.13
N SER A 40 -1.13 18.54 12.91
CA SER A 40 -1.34 19.99 12.64
C SER A 40 -2.80 20.44 12.82
N LEU A 41 -3.73 19.48 12.85
CA LEU A 41 -5.17 19.70 13.04
C LEU A 41 -5.62 19.32 14.46
N SER A 42 -4.69 18.99 15.36
CA SER A 42 -4.97 18.52 16.73
C SER A 42 -5.88 17.28 16.79
N PHE A 43 -5.85 16.43 15.75
CA PHE A 43 -6.58 15.16 15.74
C PHE A 43 -5.75 14.09 16.46
N ASN A 44 -6.10 13.83 17.72
CA ASN A 44 -5.45 12.80 18.52
C ASN A 44 -6.13 11.44 18.28
N ALA A 45 -5.49 10.57 17.49
CA ALA A 45 -5.92 9.20 17.30
C ALA A 45 -4.77 8.23 17.55
N LYS A 46 -5.07 7.15 18.30
CA LYS A 46 -4.16 6.01 18.42
C LYS A 46 -4.02 5.36 17.04
N ARG A 47 -2.78 5.06 16.66
CA ARG A 47 -2.46 4.41 15.40
C ARG A 47 -1.19 3.58 15.55
N LEU A 48 -1.05 2.57 14.71
CA LEU A 48 0.20 1.88 14.46
C LEU A 48 0.66 2.15 13.03
N ILE A 49 1.93 1.96 12.79
CA ILE A 49 2.49 1.81 11.44
C ILE A 49 3.21 0.48 11.35
N GLU A 50 3.10 -0.15 10.19
CA GLU A 50 3.76 -1.42 9.92
C GLU A 50 4.53 -1.37 8.62
N PHE A 51 5.81 -1.73 8.67
CA PHE A 51 6.67 -1.91 7.50
C PHE A 51 6.72 -3.39 7.10
N LYS A 52 6.53 -3.65 5.80
CA LYS A 52 6.57 -4.99 5.22
C LYS A 52 7.28 -4.99 3.88
N ALA A 53 7.81 -6.15 3.52
CA ALA A 53 8.39 -6.40 2.21
C ALA A 53 8.01 -7.79 1.69
N ALA A 54 7.88 -7.91 0.37
CA ALA A 54 7.82 -9.16 -0.36
C ALA A 54 8.99 -9.22 -1.35
N TYR A 55 9.47 -10.42 -1.67
CA TYR A 55 10.70 -10.61 -2.44
C TYR A 55 10.38 -11.14 -3.83
N ILE A 56 11.17 -10.71 -4.80
CA ILE A 56 11.01 -11.14 -6.19
C ILE A 56 12.08 -12.19 -6.48
N SER A 57 11.64 -13.37 -6.89
CA SER A 57 12.51 -14.41 -7.41
C SER A 57 12.22 -14.65 -8.89
N LYS A 58 13.20 -15.25 -9.57
CA LYS A 58 13.03 -15.81 -10.90
C LYS A 58 13.29 -17.31 -10.83
N TRP A 59 12.35 -18.09 -11.34
CA TRP A 59 12.44 -19.53 -11.35
C TRP A 59 12.56 -20.06 -12.79
N GLN A 60 12.90 -21.34 -12.93
CA GLN A 60 12.96 -21.97 -14.24
C GLN A 60 11.55 -22.06 -14.85
N PRO A 61 11.43 -22.01 -16.18
CA PRO A 61 10.14 -22.17 -16.85
C PRO A 61 9.49 -23.50 -16.47
N ILE A 62 8.21 -23.44 -16.15
CA ILE A 62 7.40 -24.61 -15.81
C ILE A 62 6.29 -24.77 -16.82
N ALA A 63 5.97 -26.03 -17.14
CA ALA A 63 4.89 -26.32 -18.04
C ALA A 63 3.55 -25.91 -17.41
N GLY A 64 2.90 -24.92 -18.01
CA GLY A 64 1.59 -24.42 -17.58
C GLY A 64 1.67 -23.27 -16.57
N LEU A 65 0.49 -22.82 -16.13
CA LEU A 65 0.36 -21.75 -15.15
C LEU A 65 0.35 -22.35 -13.74
N ILE A 66 1.24 -21.87 -12.89
CA ILE A 66 1.15 -22.12 -11.44
C ILE A 66 0.14 -21.13 -10.88
N PRO A 67 -0.89 -21.56 -10.13
CA PRO A 67 -1.76 -20.62 -9.45
C PRO A 67 -0.99 -19.90 -8.32
N GLU A 68 -1.59 -18.86 -7.74
CA GLU A 68 -1.10 -18.38 -6.45
C GLU A 68 -1.17 -19.53 -5.42
N LEU A 69 -0.06 -19.80 -4.75
CA LEU A 69 0.02 -20.81 -3.69
C LEU A 69 0.09 -20.10 -2.35
N VAL A 70 -0.75 -20.51 -1.40
CA VAL A 70 -0.76 -20.00 -0.02
C VAL A 70 -0.62 -21.17 0.94
N PHE A 71 0.47 -21.17 1.69
CA PHE A 71 0.76 -22.16 2.73
C PHE A 71 0.46 -21.54 4.08
N HIS A 72 -0.50 -22.11 4.81
CA HIS A 72 -0.95 -21.56 6.09
C HIS A 72 0.09 -21.78 7.19
N GLY A 73 0.21 -20.80 8.07
CA GLY A 73 1.19 -20.83 9.16
C GLY A 73 0.98 -19.67 10.13
N GLU A 74 1.52 -19.81 11.34
CA GLU A 74 1.35 -18.81 12.40
C GLU A 74 2.28 -17.60 12.17
N ARG A 75 1.69 -16.42 11.98
CA ARG A 75 2.43 -15.18 11.70
C ARG A 75 3.52 -14.92 12.74
N GLY A 76 4.73 -14.61 12.27
CA GLY A 76 5.86 -14.22 13.12
C GLY A 76 6.67 -15.39 13.67
N THR A 77 6.24 -16.63 13.41
CA THR A 77 6.98 -17.85 13.77
C THR A 77 7.87 -18.31 12.60
N PRO A 78 8.81 -19.25 12.83
CA PRO A 78 9.53 -19.92 11.75
C PRO A 78 8.62 -20.64 10.74
N HIS A 79 7.41 -21.04 11.16
CA HIS A 79 6.39 -21.68 10.32
C HIS A 79 5.27 -20.70 9.97
N GLY A 80 5.62 -19.44 9.68
CA GLY A 80 4.66 -18.42 9.27
C GLY A 80 4.02 -18.72 7.92
N MET A 81 2.86 -18.12 7.66
CA MET A 81 2.23 -18.21 6.33
C MET A 81 3.21 -17.77 5.24
N VAL A 82 3.26 -18.48 4.12
CA VAL A 82 3.95 -18.02 2.90
C VAL A 82 3.03 -18.07 1.70
N GLN A 83 3.06 -16.98 0.95
CA GLN A 83 2.35 -16.82 -0.31
C GLN A 83 3.38 -16.72 -1.44
N LEU A 84 3.18 -17.53 -2.48
CA LEU A 84 3.96 -17.53 -3.73
C LEU A 84 3.02 -17.10 -4.86
N THR A 85 3.21 -15.88 -5.35
CA THR A 85 2.36 -15.27 -6.39
C THR A 85 3.11 -15.24 -7.73
N PRO A 86 2.58 -15.86 -8.79
CA PRO A 86 3.20 -15.84 -10.11
C PRO A 86 3.08 -14.46 -10.78
N TYR A 87 4.13 -14.08 -11.51
CA TYR A 87 4.18 -12.98 -12.47
C TYR A 87 4.57 -13.52 -13.86
N CYS A 88 4.55 -12.67 -14.88
CA CYS A 88 4.99 -13.06 -16.22
C CYS A 88 6.48 -13.44 -16.24
N ASP A 89 6.93 -14.14 -17.28
CA ASP A 89 8.33 -14.53 -17.52
C ASP A 89 9.01 -15.22 -16.34
N ASP A 90 8.27 -16.11 -15.68
CA ASP A 90 8.74 -16.97 -14.59
C ASP A 90 9.25 -16.20 -13.36
N TYR A 91 8.76 -14.97 -13.18
CA TYR A 91 8.94 -14.22 -11.95
C TYR A 91 7.91 -14.63 -10.91
N TYR A 92 8.31 -14.61 -9.64
CA TYR A 92 7.42 -14.92 -8.52
C TYR A 92 7.66 -13.94 -7.39
N GLN A 93 6.57 -13.45 -6.80
CA GLN A 93 6.62 -12.73 -5.53
C GLN A 93 6.46 -13.71 -4.39
N ILE A 94 7.35 -13.62 -3.41
CA ILE A 94 7.33 -14.42 -2.18
C ILE A 94 7.00 -13.49 -1.02
N HIS A 95 5.92 -13.80 -0.32
CA HIS A 95 5.46 -13.06 0.84
C HIS A 95 5.35 -14.03 2.04
N GLY A 96 6.45 -14.18 2.78
CA GLY A 96 6.56 -15.08 3.93
C GLY A 96 6.48 -14.32 5.26
N MET A 97 5.44 -14.56 6.06
CA MET A 97 5.12 -13.88 7.32
C MET A 97 6.04 -14.30 8.49
N THR A 98 7.35 -14.34 8.26
CA THR A 98 8.40 -14.64 9.25
C THR A 98 9.29 -13.41 9.45
N LYS A 99 10.07 -13.38 10.54
CA LYS A 99 10.99 -12.26 10.86
C LYS A 99 12.19 -12.15 9.91
N ASN A 100 12.55 -13.26 9.26
CA ASN A 100 13.70 -13.31 8.36
C ASN A 100 13.35 -12.97 6.92
N ILE A 101 12.04 -12.81 6.63
CA ILE A 101 11.50 -12.53 5.29
C ILE A 101 10.73 -11.21 5.33
N THR A 102 9.43 -11.23 5.65
CA THR A 102 8.53 -10.07 5.49
C THR A 102 8.50 -9.14 6.69
N LEU A 103 8.63 -9.69 7.90
CA LEU A 103 8.43 -8.95 9.13
C LEU A 103 9.76 -8.39 9.62
N PHE A 104 9.75 -7.16 10.09
CA PHE A 104 10.94 -6.47 10.57
C PHE A 104 10.91 -6.33 12.09
N GLU A 105 12.07 -6.48 12.72
CA GLU A 105 12.23 -6.05 14.09
C GLU A 105 12.00 -4.53 14.17
N ASN A 106 11.18 -4.08 15.14
CA ASN A 106 10.68 -2.71 15.20
C ASN A 106 9.91 -2.26 13.94
N GLY A 107 9.47 -3.22 13.11
CA GLY A 107 8.65 -2.97 11.93
C GLY A 107 7.19 -2.66 12.24
N LEU A 108 6.73 -2.86 13.47
CA LEU A 108 5.40 -2.48 13.95
C LEU A 108 5.57 -1.49 15.11
N VAL A 109 5.15 -0.24 14.90
CA VAL A 109 5.35 0.85 15.87
C VAL A 109 4.02 1.49 16.20
N GLN A 110 3.78 1.70 17.50
CA GLN A 110 2.57 2.38 17.99
C GLN A 110 2.84 3.87 18.28
N SER A 111 1.83 4.71 18.03
CA SER A 111 1.85 6.12 18.46
C SER A 111 2.03 6.25 19.97
N LYS A 112 2.83 7.22 20.41
CA LYS A 112 2.96 7.60 21.83
C LYS A 112 1.63 8.15 22.38
N GLU A 113 1.53 8.31 23.71
CA GLU A 113 0.28 8.64 24.44
C GLU A 113 -0.53 9.82 23.88
N ASN A 114 0.14 10.81 23.26
CA ASN A 114 -0.51 11.99 22.68
C ASN A 114 -1.02 11.80 21.25
N GLY A 115 -1.04 10.59 20.70
CA GLY A 115 -1.54 10.33 19.33
C GLY A 115 -0.65 10.88 18.21
N VAL A 116 0.59 11.26 18.55
CA VAL A 116 1.63 11.69 17.61
C VAL A 116 1.92 10.58 16.60
N GLN A 117 2.19 10.99 15.36
CA GLN A 117 2.63 10.10 14.30
C GLN A 117 3.76 9.17 14.80
N PRO A 118 3.59 7.85 14.77
CA PRO A 118 4.68 6.93 15.06
C PRO A 118 5.76 7.07 13.97
N GLU A 119 7.00 6.81 14.37
CA GLU A 119 8.17 6.90 13.49
C GLU A 119 8.91 5.57 13.51
N PHE A 120 9.36 5.11 12.34
CA PHE A 120 10.25 3.98 12.27
C PHE A 120 11.67 4.35 12.68
N ASN A 121 12.46 3.34 13.06
CA ASN A 121 13.89 3.50 13.29
C ASN A 121 14.65 3.88 12.00
N GLU A 122 15.89 4.35 12.16
CA GLU A 122 16.72 4.81 11.04
C GLU A 122 16.89 3.76 9.94
N GLY A 123 17.01 2.48 10.30
CA GLY A 123 17.18 1.39 9.32
C GLY A 123 15.97 1.16 8.42
N ILE A 124 14.75 1.35 8.91
CA ILE A 124 13.54 1.29 8.07
C ILE A 124 13.32 2.61 7.33
N GLN A 125 13.61 3.76 7.94
CA GLN A 125 13.54 5.05 7.25
C GLN A 125 14.51 5.10 6.06
N GLN A 126 15.72 4.58 6.21
CA GLN A 126 16.67 4.41 5.11
C GLN A 126 16.05 3.62 3.95
N LYS A 127 15.41 2.48 4.23
CA LYS A 127 14.75 1.66 3.20
C LYS A 127 13.65 2.43 2.47
N LEU A 128 12.85 3.20 3.21
CA LEU A 128 11.76 4.02 2.66
C LEU A 128 12.28 5.15 1.77
N ASP A 129 13.35 5.84 2.17
CA ASP A 129 13.80 7.06 1.51
C ASP A 129 14.94 6.86 0.50
N ARG A 130 15.81 5.87 0.72
CA ARG A 130 17.07 5.67 -0.02
C ARG A 130 17.21 4.28 -0.64
N GLY A 131 16.25 3.38 -0.41
CA GLY A 131 16.30 2.01 -0.89
C GLY A 131 17.09 1.08 0.03
N TRP A 132 17.37 -0.12 -0.46
CA TRP A 132 17.89 -1.24 0.33
C TRP A 132 19.35 -1.53 0.01
N GLU A 133 20.10 -1.99 0.99
CA GLU A 133 21.43 -2.55 0.80
C GLU A 133 21.36 -3.87 0.01
N GLU A 134 22.24 -4.04 -0.97
CA GLU A 134 22.24 -5.22 -1.85
C GLU A 134 22.37 -6.55 -1.09
N ASP A 135 23.21 -6.58 -0.06
CA ASP A 135 23.40 -7.77 0.80
C ASP A 135 22.14 -8.15 1.57
N GLU A 136 21.32 -7.17 1.99
CA GLU A 136 20.05 -7.45 2.66
C GLU A 136 19.00 -7.97 1.68
N ILE A 137 18.93 -7.40 0.47
CA ILE A 137 18.07 -7.91 -0.62
C ILE A 137 18.42 -9.37 -0.90
N LYS A 138 19.71 -9.66 -1.08
CA LYS A 138 20.21 -11.01 -1.33
C LYS A 138 19.81 -11.97 -0.22
N THR A 139 20.21 -11.67 1.01
CA THR A 139 19.99 -12.53 2.17
C THR A 139 18.51 -12.84 2.38
N ARG A 140 17.65 -11.82 2.34
CA ARG A 140 16.21 -12.01 2.59
C ARG A 140 15.48 -12.69 1.44
N THR A 141 15.91 -12.46 0.20
CA THR A 141 15.36 -13.18 -0.96
C THR A 141 15.76 -14.66 -0.95
N GLU A 142 17.02 -14.97 -0.61
CA GLU A 142 17.49 -16.34 -0.45
C GLU A 142 16.73 -17.07 0.67
N ASN A 143 16.52 -16.43 1.83
CA ASN A 143 15.67 -16.96 2.90
C ASN A 143 14.23 -17.22 2.42
N ALA A 144 13.68 -16.34 1.58
CA ALA A 144 12.34 -16.50 1.04
C ALA A 144 12.25 -17.69 0.09
N ILE A 145 13.25 -17.90 -0.76
CA ILE A 145 13.37 -19.05 -1.67
C ILE A 145 13.52 -20.35 -0.88
N GLU A 146 14.37 -20.36 0.15
CA GLU A 146 14.55 -21.52 1.03
C GLU A 146 13.24 -21.89 1.73
N PHE A 147 12.50 -20.89 2.23
CA PHE A 147 11.24 -21.14 2.91
C PHE A 147 10.16 -21.73 1.99
N VAL A 148 10.06 -21.25 0.74
CA VAL A 148 9.16 -21.84 -0.27
C VAL A 148 9.59 -23.26 -0.63
N THR A 149 10.89 -23.55 -0.60
CA THR A 149 11.45 -24.87 -0.94
C THR A 149 10.96 -25.98 0.00
N GLU A 150 10.61 -25.66 1.25
CA GLU A 150 10.01 -26.61 2.18
C GLU A 150 8.71 -27.23 1.64
N PHE A 151 7.96 -26.46 0.84
CA PHE A 151 6.67 -26.88 0.28
C PHE A 151 6.73 -27.22 -1.21
N VAL A 152 7.62 -26.55 -1.95
CA VAL A 152 7.85 -26.75 -3.38
C VAL A 152 9.33 -27.05 -3.60
N PRO A 153 9.79 -28.31 -3.44
CA PRO A 153 11.21 -28.66 -3.40
C PRO A 153 12.02 -28.28 -4.64
N THR A 154 11.36 -28.20 -5.80
CA THR A 154 11.97 -27.78 -7.06
C THR A 154 12.24 -26.28 -7.11
N PHE A 155 11.63 -25.47 -6.23
CA PHE A 155 11.83 -24.03 -6.13
C PHE A 155 13.21 -23.62 -5.63
N LYS A 156 13.98 -24.56 -5.08
CA LYS A 156 15.38 -24.36 -4.68
C LYS A 156 16.30 -23.82 -5.78
N SER A 157 15.92 -24.00 -7.05
CA SER A 157 16.67 -23.48 -8.21
C SER A 157 16.31 -22.04 -8.56
N ALA A 158 15.34 -21.43 -7.87
CA ALA A 158 15.01 -20.03 -8.04
C ALA A 158 16.18 -19.15 -7.63
N THR A 159 16.25 -17.98 -8.25
CA THR A 159 17.29 -16.97 -8.05
C THR A 159 16.64 -15.63 -7.73
N ILE A 160 17.45 -14.65 -7.33
CA ILE A 160 16.97 -13.29 -7.08
C ILE A 160 16.45 -12.69 -8.39
N GLY A 161 15.20 -12.24 -8.38
CA GLY A 161 14.52 -11.72 -9.57
C GLY A 161 14.45 -10.20 -9.64
N GLY A 162 14.71 -9.49 -8.54
CA GLY A 162 14.69 -8.04 -8.50
C GLY A 162 14.73 -7.48 -7.09
N PRO A 163 14.62 -6.14 -6.93
CA PRO A 163 14.49 -5.53 -5.62
C PRO A 163 13.17 -5.98 -4.93
N PRO A 164 13.09 -5.88 -3.59
CA PRO A 164 11.87 -6.24 -2.87
C PRO A 164 10.73 -5.25 -3.18
N LEU A 165 9.49 -5.73 -3.13
CA LEU A 165 8.29 -4.90 -3.08
C LEU A 165 8.03 -4.54 -1.62
N TYR A 166 8.16 -3.27 -1.26
CA TYR A 166 8.06 -2.86 0.15
C TYR A 166 7.23 -1.59 0.34
N GLY A 167 6.79 -1.38 1.57
CA GLY A 167 6.06 -0.18 1.95
C GLY A 167 5.67 -0.19 3.42
N ALA A 168 5.15 0.94 3.85
CA ALA A 168 4.59 1.10 5.17
C ALA A 168 3.08 1.37 5.09
N GLN A 169 2.34 0.77 6.01
CA GLN A 169 0.90 0.95 6.16
C GLN A 169 0.59 1.56 7.52
N GLN A 170 -0.44 2.41 7.58
CA GLN A 170 -1.05 2.82 8.86
C GLN A 170 -2.09 1.78 9.26
N ILE A 171 -2.22 1.57 10.57
CA ILE A 171 -3.24 0.74 11.19
C ILE A 171 -3.95 1.62 12.22
N PRO A 172 -5.26 1.88 12.08
CA PRO A 172 -5.97 2.67 13.07
C PRO A 172 -6.12 1.92 14.40
N GLY A 173 -6.11 2.65 15.51
CA GLY A 173 -6.27 2.08 16.84
C GLY A 173 -4.99 1.49 17.44
N ASN A 174 -5.14 0.41 18.20
CA ASN A 174 -4.07 -0.26 18.95
C ASN A 174 -3.99 -1.77 18.66
N ASP A 175 -4.87 -2.30 17.83
CA ASP A 175 -4.90 -3.71 17.49
C ASP A 175 -4.33 -3.91 16.07
N PRO A 176 -3.14 -4.54 15.93
CA PRO A 176 -2.51 -4.79 14.64
C PRO A 176 -3.28 -5.80 13.77
N SER A 177 -4.30 -6.47 14.31
CA SER A 177 -5.19 -7.35 13.56
C SER A 177 -6.29 -6.58 12.81
N LEU A 178 -6.58 -5.33 13.22
CA LEU A 178 -7.55 -4.45 12.56
C LEU A 178 -6.99 -3.98 11.22
N ARG A 179 -7.16 -4.81 10.18
CA ARG A 179 -6.82 -4.43 8.81
C ARG A 179 -7.96 -3.62 8.24
N VAL A 180 -7.92 -2.32 8.46
CA VAL A 180 -8.94 -1.40 7.97
C VAL A 180 -8.59 -1.03 6.52
N GLY A 181 -9.38 -1.54 5.58
CA GLY A 181 -9.38 -1.08 4.19
C GLY A 181 -10.47 -0.05 3.98
N GLU A 182 -10.50 1.01 4.78
CA GLU A 182 -11.63 1.93 4.84
C GLU A 182 -11.20 3.40 4.82
N VAL A 183 -12.17 4.25 4.51
CA VAL A 183 -12.12 5.69 4.82
C VAL A 183 -12.82 5.92 6.15
N SER A 184 -12.31 6.89 6.91
CA SER A 184 -12.99 7.42 8.09
C SER A 184 -13.24 8.92 7.96
N PHE A 185 -14.19 9.43 8.74
CA PHE A 185 -14.59 10.84 8.73
C PHE A 185 -14.44 11.46 10.14
N PRO A 186 -13.20 11.75 10.59
CA PRO A 186 -12.93 12.27 11.93
C PRO A 186 -13.69 13.55 12.31
N CYS A 187 -14.03 14.39 11.34
CA CYS A 187 -14.82 15.59 11.54
C CYS A 187 -15.53 16.02 10.25
N LYS A 188 -16.41 17.02 10.34
CA LYS A 188 -17.08 17.59 9.16
C LYS A 188 -16.07 18.09 8.14
N PHE A 189 -16.36 17.90 6.87
CA PHE A 189 -15.61 18.42 5.73
C PHE A 189 -14.22 17.79 5.57
N TYR A 190 -13.99 16.62 6.19
CA TYR A 190 -12.70 15.93 6.18
C TYR A 190 -12.87 14.42 6.09
N ALA A 191 -12.10 13.80 5.19
CA ALA A 191 -11.95 12.36 5.08
C ALA A 191 -10.50 11.94 5.32
N ARG A 192 -10.33 10.77 5.91
CA ARG A 192 -9.05 10.05 6.01
C ARG A 192 -9.14 8.76 5.23
N SER A 193 -8.30 8.59 4.21
CA SER A 193 -8.24 7.40 3.36
C SER A 193 -6.98 6.59 3.63
N GLU A 194 -7.16 5.32 4.04
CA GLU A 194 -6.08 4.41 4.40
C GLU A 194 -6.24 3.07 3.67
N ILE A 195 -6.21 3.10 2.34
CA ILE A 195 -6.40 1.88 1.54
C ILE A 195 -5.22 0.90 1.70
N ILE A 196 -5.54 -0.37 2.00
CA ILE A 196 -4.56 -1.46 2.07
C ILE A 196 -4.50 -2.24 0.74
N LYS A 197 -5.62 -2.32 0.03
CA LYS A 197 -5.74 -3.02 -1.25
C LYS A 197 -6.13 -2.03 -2.34
N ALA A 198 -5.43 -2.08 -3.47
CA ALA A 198 -5.75 -1.26 -4.63
C ALA A 198 -7.21 -1.46 -5.10
N SER A 199 -7.74 -2.67 -4.97
CA SER A 199 -9.14 -3.01 -5.31
C SER A 199 -10.18 -2.22 -4.53
N SER A 200 -9.83 -1.67 -3.36
CA SER A 200 -10.75 -0.90 -2.51
C SER A 200 -10.82 0.59 -2.88
N ALA A 201 -9.97 1.07 -3.79
CA ALA A 201 -9.86 2.50 -4.10
C ALA A 201 -11.19 3.12 -4.58
N LEU A 202 -11.90 2.45 -5.48
CA LEU A 202 -13.19 2.93 -6.00
C LEU A 202 -14.29 2.94 -4.93
N THR A 203 -14.33 1.90 -4.09
CA THR A 203 -15.26 1.84 -2.96
C THR A 203 -15.03 3.00 -2.00
N VAL A 204 -13.76 3.27 -1.66
CA VAL A 204 -13.39 4.39 -0.78
C VAL A 204 -13.71 5.74 -1.42
N ALA A 205 -13.46 5.90 -2.72
CA ALA A 205 -13.83 7.12 -3.44
C ALA A 205 -15.35 7.38 -3.38
N ASN A 206 -16.17 6.34 -3.60
CA ASN A 206 -17.62 6.46 -3.51
C ASN A 206 -18.09 6.81 -2.09
N GLN A 207 -17.47 6.23 -1.06
CA GLN A 207 -17.79 6.59 0.33
C GLN A 207 -17.47 8.07 0.63
N ILE A 208 -16.37 8.59 0.10
CA ILE A 208 -16.02 10.01 0.22
C ILE A 208 -17.04 10.89 -0.51
N ILE A 209 -17.42 10.52 -1.75
CA ILE A 209 -18.43 11.27 -2.52
C ILE A 209 -19.77 11.30 -1.78
N ASN A 210 -20.23 10.16 -1.26
CA ASN A 210 -21.44 10.09 -0.45
C ASN A 210 -21.34 11.02 0.76
N LYS A 211 -20.18 11.07 1.43
CA LYS A 211 -20.00 11.97 2.56
C LYS A 211 -20.06 13.45 2.16
N ILE A 212 -19.46 13.81 1.04
CA ILE A 212 -19.49 15.18 0.50
C ILE A 212 -20.94 15.60 0.15
N GLN A 213 -21.77 14.66 -0.33
CA GLN A 213 -23.20 14.88 -0.57
C GLN A 213 -24.00 15.03 0.75
N GLU A 214 -23.76 14.15 1.73
CA GLU A 214 -24.38 14.24 3.06
C GLU A 214 -24.09 15.58 3.76
N GLU A 215 -22.90 16.14 3.51
CA GLU A 215 -22.47 17.43 4.05
C GLU A 215 -22.86 18.62 3.16
N GLU A 216 -23.69 18.39 2.14
CA GLU A 216 -24.29 19.40 1.26
C GLU A 216 -23.25 20.27 0.51
N ILE A 217 -22.02 19.79 0.35
CA ILE A 217 -20.98 20.48 -0.44
C ILE A 217 -21.27 20.36 -1.93
N ILE A 218 -21.78 19.20 -2.36
CA ILE A 218 -22.22 18.95 -3.73
C ILE A 218 -23.66 18.45 -3.73
N PRO A 219 -24.42 18.67 -4.82
CA PRO A 219 -25.76 18.13 -4.97
C PRO A 219 -25.78 16.60 -4.93
N SER A 220 -26.92 16.03 -4.55
CA SER A 220 -27.13 14.59 -4.62
C SER A 220 -26.98 14.06 -6.05
N ILE A 221 -26.07 13.10 -6.22
CA ILE A 221 -25.86 12.40 -7.49
C ILE A 221 -26.82 11.20 -7.50
N HIS A 222 -27.91 11.32 -8.26
CA HIS A 222 -28.95 10.28 -8.32
C HIS A 222 -28.68 9.19 -9.36
N THR A 223 -27.63 9.33 -10.18
CA THR A 223 -27.30 8.37 -11.22
C THR A 223 -26.06 7.60 -10.81
N GLU A 224 -26.24 6.36 -10.36
CA GLU A 224 -25.15 5.38 -10.33
C GLU A 224 -24.81 5.06 -11.79
N LEU A 225 -23.78 5.71 -12.32
CA LEU A 225 -23.27 5.37 -13.63
C LEU A 225 -22.57 4.00 -13.51
N ASN A 226 -23.13 2.98 -14.16
CA ASN A 226 -22.50 1.67 -14.31
C ASN A 226 -21.19 1.72 -15.14
N GLN A 227 -20.88 2.88 -15.73
CA GLN A 227 -19.71 3.14 -16.57
C GLN A 227 -18.95 4.34 -16.05
N ASN A 228 -17.63 4.22 -15.92
CA ASN A 228 -16.79 5.31 -15.50
C ASN A 228 -16.11 5.89 -16.75
N LEU A 229 -16.76 6.88 -17.38
CA LEU A 229 -16.32 7.49 -18.64
C LEU A 229 -14.85 7.96 -18.60
N LEU A 230 -14.36 8.39 -17.43
CA LEU A 230 -12.96 8.80 -17.28
C LEU A 230 -12.03 7.59 -17.34
N LEU A 231 -12.33 6.50 -16.63
CA LEU A 231 -11.54 5.27 -16.71
C LEU A 231 -11.67 4.62 -18.10
N ASP A 232 -12.87 4.63 -18.68
CA ASP A 232 -13.15 4.09 -20.01
C ASP A 232 -12.42 4.87 -21.13
N SER A 233 -12.06 6.14 -20.88
CA SER A 233 -11.28 6.96 -21.82
C SER A 233 -9.79 6.62 -21.85
N ILE A 234 -9.29 5.87 -20.87
CA ILE A 234 -7.88 5.49 -20.77
C ILE A 234 -7.72 4.14 -21.47
N SER A 235 -6.93 4.11 -22.55
CA SER A 235 -6.71 2.87 -23.28
C SER A 235 -5.89 1.87 -22.46
N LYS A 236 -6.19 0.57 -22.59
CA LYS A 236 -5.38 -0.49 -21.97
C LYS A 236 -3.90 -0.39 -22.36
N ASN A 237 -3.61 -0.02 -23.61
CA ASN A 237 -2.24 0.13 -24.10
C ASN A 237 -1.48 1.25 -23.37
N ASP A 238 -2.14 2.37 -23.08
CA ASP A 238 -1.52 3.46 -22.32
C ASP A 238 -1.25 3.04 -20.87
N ILE A 239 -2.16 2.27 -20.27
CA ILE A 239 -1.98 1.69 -18.93
C ILE A 239 -0.79 0.73 -18.93
N ASP A 240 -0.73 -0.22 -19.87
CA ASP A 240 0.34 -1.22 -19.95
C ASP A 240 1.70 -0.55 -20.18
N LYS A 241 1.75 0.45 -21.08
CA LYS A 241 2.97 1.21 -21.36
C LYS A 241 3.46 1.95 -20.13
N LEU A 242 2.59 2.72 -19.46
CA LEU A 242 2.96 3.45 -18.26
C LEU A 242 3.36 2.49 -17.12
N ALA A 243 2.67 1.36 -16.97
CA ALA A 243 3.02 0.34 -15.98
C ALA A 243 4.42 -0.24 -16.21
N CYS A 244 4.77 -0.54 -17.47
CA CYS A 244 6.11 -0.99 -17.86
C CYS A 244 7.17 0.07 -17.55
N GLU A 245 6.94 1.32 -17.99
CA GLU A 245 7.86 2.44 -17.72
C GLU A 245 8.12 2.60 -16.22
N LEU A 246 7.06 2.56 -15.41
CA LEU A 246 7.15 2.69 -13.96
C LEU A 246 7.85 1.50 -13.28
N ALA A 247 7.70 0.27 -13.79
CA ALA A 247 8.38 -0.90 -13.26
C ALA A 247 9.90 -0.78 -13.49
N VAL A 248 10.30 -0.48 -14.73
CA VAL A 248 11.71 -0.34 -15.13
C VAL A 248 12.38 0.83 -14.40
N GLN A 249 11.70 1.99 -14.31
CA GLN A 249 12.21 3.16 -13.58
C GLN A 249 12.50 2.87 -12.10
N ARG A 250 11.76 1.94 -11.49
CA ARG A 250 11.95 1.52 -10.10
C ARG A 250 12.91 0.33 -9.94
N GLY A 251 13.54 -0.12 -11.04
CA GLY A 251 14.50 -1.23 -11.02
C GLY A 251 13.85 -2.62 -11.01
N TYR A 252 12.54 -2.73 -11.24
CA TYR A 252 11.87 -4.03 -11.37
C TYR A 252 11.96 -4.54 -12.82
N PRO A 253 11.93 -5.87 -13.02
CA PRO A 253 11.73 -6.44 -14.35
C PRO A 253 10.42 -5.97 -14.95
N GLU A 254 10.42 -5.65 -16.25
CA GLU A 254 9.22 -5.28 -17.01
C GLU A 254 8.11 -6.33 -16.88
N ALA A 255 8.47 -7.61 -16.75
CA ALA A 255 7.50 -8.69 -16.59
C ALA A 255 6.53 -8.49 -15.41
N LEU A 256 6.94 -7.77 -14.36
CA LEU A 256 6.08 -7.49 -13.20
C LEU A 256 4.94 -6.51 -13.51
N SER A 257 5.01 -5.75 -14.60
CA SER A 257 3.95 -4.81 -14.98
C SER A 257 2.83 -5.46 -15.80
N ARG A 258 2.97 -6.74 -16.20
CA ARG A 258 2.07 -7.41 -17.13
C ARG A 258 1.16 -8.40 -16.41
N LEU A 259 -0.02 -8.62 -16.98
CA LEU A 259 -0.97 -9.61 -16.51
C LEU A 259 -0.53 -11.02 -16.93
N VAL A 260 -0.46 -11.94 -15.96
CA VAL A 260 -0.19 -13.37 -16.21
C VAL A 260 -1.24 -14.00 -17.12
N ILE A 261 -2.49 -13.54 -17.01
CA ILE A 261 -3.61 -13.96 -17.84
C ILE A 261 -4.21 -12.70 -18.46
N GLU A 262 -4.16 -12.62 -19.79
CA GLU A 262 -4.86 -11.57 -20.52
C GLU A 262 -6.37 -11.73 -20.32
N ARG A 263 -7.00 -10.67 -19.82
CA ARG A 263 -8.46 -10.58 -19.77
C ARG A 263 -8.93 -10.05 -21.12
N LYS A 264 -9.83 -10.80 -21.77
CA LYS A 264 -10.58 -10.35 -22.95
C LYS A 264 -11.61 -9.31 -22.57
#